data_AF-A0A497IC10-F1
#
_entry.id   AF-A0A497IC10-F1
#
_cell.length_a   1.000
_cell.length_b   1.000
_cell.length_c   1.000
_cell.angle_alpha   90.00
_cell.angle_beta   90.00
_cell.angle_gamma   90.00
#
_symmetry.space_group_name_H-M   'P 1'
#
loop_
_entity.id
_entity.type
_entity.pdbx_description
1 polymer ?
#
loop_
_entity_poly.entity_id
_entity_poly.type
_entity_poly.pdbx_seq_one_letter_code
_entity_poly.pdbx_strand_id
1 'polypeptide(L)'
;METNIQFSQLNEILGPFHDICYYLHGGRLYFLGNEEVVSSVLKAHGFRASGVSSSNLELSTHWEIIRPILYKSLKFYFIRCGFIWKPIGRKEAFIVKPRTFQGLKLVHEIYNSYGKRLIVYEGFSYWLEFLGGELVLTLLPRVKPVLPSSLRLQPEDILANKNAFQVANPPLMRRMGFSKQFREIALKPNHKKRDVLKAIVKLLSGGKEEIIIPVGNLERGIVLEPSFIAVEKMEVDFYAGQSNRME
;
A
#
# COMPACT_ATOMS: atom_id res chain seq x y z
N MET A 1 25.56 1.61 30.62
CA MET A 1 24.20 2.12 30.40
C MET A 1 23.71 1.56 29.07
N GLU A 2 22.76 0.62 29.11
CA GLU A 2 22.11 0.11 27.90
C GLU A 2 21.14 1.18 27.39
N THR A 3 21.57 1.95 26.40
CA THR A 3 20.67 2.82 25.66
C THR A 3 19.75 1.95 24.80
N ASN A 4 18.55 1.67 25.31
CA ASN A 4 17.47 1.10 24.51
C ASN A 4 17.15 2.06 23.36
N ILE A 5 17.60 1.73 22.14
CA ILE A 5 17.32 2.50 20.94
C ILE A 5 15.81 2.60 20.73
N GLN A 6 15.30 3.81 20.50
CA GLN A 6 13.88 3.98 20.15
C GLN A 6 13.69 3.79 18.64
N PHE A 7 12.49 3.33 18.25
CA PHE A 7 12.16 3.14 16.83
C PHE A 7 12.31 4.42 15.98
N SER A 8 12.03 5.59 16.56
CA SER A 8 12.23 6.89 15.90
C SER A 8 13.68 7.12 15.51
N GLN A 9 14.61 6.92 16.45
CA GLN A 9 16.05 7.06 16.23
C GLN A 9 16.56 6.04 15.21
N LEU A 10 16.14 4.78 15.33
CA LEU A 10 16.48 3.74 14.35
C LEU A 10 15.98 4.11 12.95
N ASN A 11 14.79 4.74 12.85
CA ASN A 11 14.24 5.17 11.57
C ASN A 11 14.94 6.38 10.96
N GLU A 12 15.56 7.25 11.76
CA GLU A 12 16.44 8.31 11.24
C GLU A 12 17.73 7.71 10.66
N ILE A 13 18.26 6.68 11.31
CA ILE A 13 19.54 6.05 10.94
C ILE A 13 19.40 5.12 9.73
N LEU A 14 18.46 4.17 9.79
CA LEU A 14 18.29 3.12 8.78
C LEU A 14 17.17 3.43 7.77
N GLY A 15 16.28 4.37 8.06
CA GLY A 15 15.17 4.73 7.18
C GLY A 15 15.55 5.19 5.77
N PRO A 16 16.68 5.91 5.58
CA PRO A 16 17.16 6.30 4.25
C PRO A 16 17.54 5.12 3.34
N PHE A 17 17.81 3.94 3.89
CA PHE A 17 18.25 2.76 3.15
C PHE A 17 17.04 1.93 2.70
N HIS A 18 16.67 2.06 1.41
CA HIS A 18 15.50 1.40 0.84
C HIS A 18 15.67 -0.12 0.60
N ASP A 19 16.89 -0.61 0.69
CA ASP A 19 17.28 -2.01 0.62
C ASP A 19 17.31 -2.69 2.01
N ILE A 20 17.09 -1.94 3.09
CA ILE A 20 17.09 -2.46 4.47
C ILE A 20 15.67 -2.45 5.04
N CYS A 21 15.09 -3.63 5.22
CA CYS A 21 13.82 -3.83 5.90
C CYS A 21 14.08 -4.26 7.34
N TYR A 22 13.56 -3.55 8.34
CA TYR A 22 13.89 -3.83 9.74
C TYR A 22 12.71 -3.63 10.68
N TYR A 23 12.81 -4.24 11.86
CA TYR A 23 11.86 -4.13 12.96
C TYR A 23 12.57 -4.32 14.30
N LEU A 24 12.22 -3.49 15.29
CA LEU A 24 12.73 -3.59 16.65
C LEU A 24 11.69 -4.30 17.52
N HIS A 25 12.05 -5.43 18.11
CA HIS A 25 11.16 -6.24 18.94
C HIS A 25 11.92 -6.85 20.12
N GLY A 26 11.42 -6.67 21.34
CA GLY A 26 12.04 -7.21 22.56
C GLY A 26 13.50 -6.78 22.76
N GLY A 27 13.85 -5.55 22.36
CA GLY A 27 15.22 -5.03 22.42
C GLY A 27 16.16 -5.56 21.34
N ARG A 28 15.68 -6.43 20.44
CA ARG A 28 16.46 -6.99 19.33
C ARG A 28 16.06 -6.35 18.01
N LEU A 29 17.06 -6.03 17.18
CA LEU A 29 16.87 -5.53 15.82
C LEU A 29 16.83 -6.72 14.86
N TYR A 30 15.68 -6.93 14.24
CA TYR A 30 15.51 -7.89 13.14
C TYR A 30 15.58 -7.13 11.83
N PHE A 31 16.35 -7.61 10.85
CA PHE A 31 16.45 -6.96 9.55
C PHE A 31 16.69 -7.94 8.41
N LEU A 32 16.35 -7.50 7.19
CA LEU A 32 16.68 -8.12 5.92
C LEU A 32 17.41 -7.06 5.08
N GLY A 33 18.64 -7.36 4.68
CA GLY A 33 19.58 -6.43 4.06
C GLY A 33 21.03 -6.85 4.30
N ASN A 34 21.98 -6.08 3.76
CA ASN A 34 23.40 -6.37 3.92
C ASN A 34 23.85 -6.11 5.38
N GLU A 35 24.35 -7.15 6.04
CA GLU A 35 24.81 -7.10 7.43
C GLU A 35 25.95 -6.10 7.65
N GLU A 36 26.92 -6.03 6.73
CA GLU A 36 28.07 -5.12 6.84
C GLU A 36 27.61 -3.66 6.76
N VAL A 37 26.65 -3.37 5.87
CA VAL A 37 26.05 -2.03 5.73
C VAL A 37 25.28 -1.66 6.99
N VAL A 38 24.41 -2.54 7.49
CA VAL A 38 23.64 -2.28 8.72
C VAL A 38 24.58 -2.07 9.91
N SER A 39 25.56 -2.95 10.07
CA SER A 39 26.51 -2.91 11.19
C SER A 39 27.40 -1.67 11.14
N SER A 40 27.90 -1.28 9.96
CA SER A 40 28.71 -0.08 9.80
C SER A 40 27.91 1.19 10.09
N VAL A 41 26.68 1.29 9.58
CA VAL A 41 25.79 2.43 9.82
C VAL A 41 25.44 2.55 11.31
N LEU A 42 25.12 1.44 11.99
CA LEU A 42 24.83 1.46 13.42
C LEU A 42 26.06 1.83 14.26
N LYS A 43 27.24 1.29 13.94
CA LYS A 43 28.50 1.63 14.61
C LYS A 43 28.86 3.11 14.44
N ALA A 44 28.67 3.67 13.25
CA ALA A 44 28.90 5.10 12.98
C ALA A 44 28.03 6.02 13.85
N HIS A 45 26.86 5.53 14.29
CA HIS A 45 25.95 6.25 15.19
C HIS A 45 26.11 5.85 16.67
N GLY A 46 27.23 5.20 17.02
CA GLY A 46 27.58 4.87 18.41
C GLY A 46 26.91 3.62 18.98
N PHE A 47 26.21 2.83 18.16
CA PHE A 47 25.58 1.58 18.61
C PHE A 47 26.57 0.42 18.53
N ARG A 48 26.58 -0.43 19.57
CA ARG A 48 27.32 -1.69 19.55
C ARG A 48 26.41 -2.78 18.99
N ALA A 49 26.69 -3.24 17.78
CA ALA A 49 26.11 -4.46 17.24
C ALA A 49 26.90 -5.67 17.79
N SER A 50 26.28 -6.47 18.64
CA SER A 50 26.81 -7.76 19.11
C SER A 50 25.84 -8.89 18.78
N GLY A 51 26.37 -10.07 18.48
CA GLY A 51 25.54 -11.26 18.24
C GLY A 51 24.77 -11.25 16.92
N VAL A 52 25.29 -10.56 15.88
CA VAL A 52 24.69 -10.65 14.55
C VAL A 52 24.84 -12.09 14.07
N SER A 53 23.71 -12.76 13.91
CA SER A 53 23.63 -14.14 13.46
C SER A 53 22.39 -14.29 12.60
N SER A 54 22.53 -15.05 11.51
CA SER A 54 21.38 -15.47 10.72
C SER A 54 20.49 -16.36 11.58
N SER A 55 19.28 -15.89 11.84
CA SER A 55 18.27 -16.65 12.58
C SER A 55 17.19 -17.11 11.60
N ASN A 56 16.92 -18.41 11.56
CA ASN A 56 15.79 -18.95 10.81
C ASN A 56 14.51 -18.67 11.59
N LEU A 57 13.76 -17.64 11.18
CA LEU A 57 12.45 -17.33 11.74
C LEU A 57 11.36 -18.07 10.98
N GLU A 58 10.59 -18.90 11.67
CA GLU A 58 9.41 -19.54 11.11
C GLU A 58 8.23 -18.56 11.03
N LEU A 59 7.54 -18.56 9.88
CA LEU A 59 6.43 -17.65 9.58
C LEU A 59 5.26 -17.76 10.57
N SER A 60 4.91 -18.99 10.97
CA SER A 60 3.77 -19.29 11.85
C SER A 60 4.01 -18.85 13.29
N THR A 61 5.25 -18.95 13.78
CA THR A 61 5.61 -18.67 15.17
C THR A 61 6.12 -17.24 15.37
N HIS A 62 6.77 -16.65 14.37
CA HIS A 62 7.39 -15.31 14.48
C HIS A 62 6.66 -14.25 13.65
N TRP A 63 5.34 -14.45 13.42
CA TRP A 63 4.55 -13.56 12.56
C TRP A 63 4.61 -12.09 12.99
N GLU A 64 4.63 -11.83 14.30
CA GLU A 64 4.70 -10.47 14.85
C GLU A 64 5.99 -9.73 14.49
N ILE A 65 7.09 -10.45 14.27
CA ILE A 65 8.40 -9.93 13.85
C ILE A 65 8.47 -9.83 12.33
N ILE A 66 8.05 -10.89 11.63
CA ILE A 66 8.15 -10.98 10.17
C ILE A 66 7.20 -10.00 9.49
N ARG A 67 5.96 -9.86 9.99
CA ARG A 67 4.92 -9.03 9.39
C ARG A 67 5.37 -7.59 9.15
N PRO A 68 5.89 -6.82 10.14
CA PRO A 68 6.38 -5.46 9.89
C PRO A 68 7.46 -5.36 8.81
N ILE A 69 8.38 -6.34 8.76
CA ILE A 69 9.45 -6.40 7.76
C ILE A 69 8.83 -6.58 6.37
N LEU A 70 7.88 -7.52 6.21
CA LEU A 70 7.19 -7.75 4.94
C LEU A 70 6.38 -6.54 4.47
N TYR A 71 5.65 -5.88 5.36
CA TYR A 71 4.93 -4.64 5.01
C TYR A 71 5.88 -3.54 4.54
N LYS A 72 7.09 -3.46 5.09
CA LYS A 72 8.12 -2.52 4.65
C LYS A 72 8.67 -2.89 3.27
N SER A 73 8.92 -4.17 3.00
CA SER A 73 9.32 -4.66 1.68
C SER A 73 8.25 -4.40 0.61
N LEU A 74 6.99 -4.69 0.92
CA LEU A 74 5.84 -4.37 0.05
C LEU A 74 5.78 -2.88 -0.28
N LYS A 75 5.96 -2.01 0.72
CA LYS A 75 5.98 -0.56 0.51
C LYS A 75 7.05 -0.17 -0.51
N PHE A 76 8.28 -0.63 -0.33
CA PHE A 76 9.37 -0.30 -1.26
C PHE A 76 9.13 -0.85 -2.65
N TYR A 77 8.61 -2.07 -2.74
CA TYR A 77 8.24 -2.69 -4.00
C TYR A 77 7.17 -1.89 -4.74
N PHE A 78 6.09 -1.50 -4.08
CA PHE A 78 5.04 -0.66 -4.67
C PHE A 78 5.58 0.68 -5.16
N ILE A 79 6.47 1.34 -4.39
CA ILE A 79 7.12 2.57 -4.82
C ILE A 79 7.93 2.37 -6.11
N ARG A 80 8.70 1.27 -6.20
CA ARG A 80 9.45 0.91 -7.43
C ARG A 80 8.52 0.66 -8.62
N CYS A 81 7.34 0.11 -8.40
CA CYS A 81 6.32 -0.10 -9.43
C CYS A 81 5.54 1.16 -9.80
N GLY A 82 5.89 2.35 -9.29
CA GLY A 82 5.24 3.61 -9.64
C GLY A 82 3.98 3.96 -8.81
N PHE A 83 3.82 3.34 -7.64
CA PHE A 83 2.76 3.64 -6.70
C PHE A 83 3.23 4.64 -5.63
N ILE A 84 2.31 5.44 -5.12
CA ILE A 84 2.50 6.27 -3.93
C ILE A 84 1.83 5.62 -2.73
N TRP A 85 2.57 5.64 -1.62
CA TRP A 85 2.11 5.23 -0.32
C TRP A 85 1.88 6.48 0.55
N LYS A 86 0.66 6.68 1.08
CA LYS A 86 0.39 7.75 2.06
C LYS A 86 0.43 7.22 3.49
N PRO A 87 1.18 7.86 4.41
CA PRO A 87 1.32 7.40 5.80
C PRO A 87 0.01 7.33 6.60
N ILE A 88 -0.97 8.16 6.23
CA ILE A 88 -2.21 8.36 7.00
C ILE A 88 -3.14 7.12 6.92
N GLY A 89 -2.89 6.21 5.97
CA GLY A 89 -3.50 4.88 5.94
C GLY A 89 -2.42 3.88 5.56
N ARG A 90 -1.71 3.31 6.56
CA ARG A 90 -0.48 2.49 6.43
C ARG A 90 -0.58 1.27 5.50
N LYS A 91 -1.72 1.06 4.84
CA LYS A 91 -2.13 -0.08 4.04
C LYS A 91 -2.81 0.33 2.72
N GLU A 92 -2.58 1.55 2.23
CA GLU A 92 -3.09 2.02 0.94
C GLU A 92 -1.95 2.35 -0.03
N ALA A 93 -2.08 1.93 -1.28
CA ALA A 93 -1.17 2.27 -2.38
C ALA A 93 -1.97 2.78 -3.57
N PHE A 94 -1.50 3.85 -4.22
CA PHE A 94 -2.18 4.49 -5.34
C PHE A 94 -1.26 4.61 -6.54
N ILE A 95 -1.75 4.26 -7.72
CA ILE A 95 -0.99 4.28 -8.97
C ILE A 95 -0.79 5.72 -9.37
N VAL A 96 0.46 6.11 -9.61
CA VAL A 96 0.79 7.47 -10.09
C VAL A 96 1.38 7.43 -11.48
N LYS A 97 2.07 6.33 -11.81
CA LYS A 97 2.45 5.98 -13.17
C LYS A 97 2.24 4.48 -13.42
N PRO A 98 1.82 4.08 -14.63
CA PRO A 98 1.40 4.95 -15.74
C PRO A 98 -0.02 5.53 -15.53
N ARG A 99 -0.36 6.62 -16.23
CA ARG A 99 -1.71 7.21 -16.18
C ARG A 99 -2.78 6.33 -16.85
N THR A 100 -2.36 5.59 -17.88
CA THR A 100 -3.18 4.63 -18.62
C THR A 100 -2.38 3.35 -18.79
N PHE A 101 -3.02 2.20 -18.66
CA PHE A 101 -2.40 0.89 -18.89
C PHE A 101 -3.40 -0.02 -19.59
N GLN A 102 -3.01 -0.62 -20.73
CA GLN A 102 -3.89 -1.51 -21.51
C GLN A 102 -5.27 -0.91 -21.81
N GLY A 103 -5.29 0.36 -22.21
CA GLY A 103 -6.53 1.10 -22.51
C GLY A 103 -7.34 1.53 -21.27
N LEU A 104 -6.96 1.12 -20.06
CA LEU A 104 -7.62 1.52 -18.83
C LEU A 104 -7.00 2.79 -18.26
N LYS A 105 -7.85 3.79 -17.96
CA LYS A 105 -7.44 5.01 -17.28
C LYS A 105 -7.29 4.75 -15.78
N LEU A 106 -6.07 4.88 -15.27
CA LEU A 106 -5.68 4.64 -13.88
C LEU A 106 -5.54 5.95 -13.09
N VAL A 107 -5.35 7.06 -13.79
CA VAL A 107 -5.33 8.42 -13.22
C VAL A 107 -6.36 9.26 -13.96
N HIS A 108 -7.38 9.70 -13.23
CA HIS A 108 -8.49 10.49 -13.78
C HIS A 108 -8.30 11.96 -13.48
N GLU A 109 -8.45 12.80 -14.48
CA GLU A 109 -8.52 14.25 -14.30
C GLU A 109 -9.96 14.69 -14.53
N ILE A 110 -10.53 15.40 -13.56
CA ILE A 110 -11.90 15.89 -13.55
C ILE A 110 -11.85 17.40 -13.38
N TYR A 111 -12.71 18.08 -14.13
CA TYR A 111 -12.94 19.51 -13.98
C TYR A 111 -14.38 19.74 -13.54
N ASN A 112 -14.57 20.65 -12.58
CA ASN A 112 -15.91 21.12 -12.21
C ASN A 112 -16.32 22.29 -13.12
N SER A 113 -17.56 22.78 -12.95
CA SER A 113 -18.08 23.94 -13.68
C SER A 113 -17.30 25.24 -13.43
N TYR A 114 -16.50 25.29 -12.37
CA TYR A 114 -15.66 26.44 -12.01
C TYR A 114 -14.22 26.32 -12.54
N GLY A 115 -13.92 25.35 -13.42
CA GLY A 115 -12.59 25.13 -13.97
C GLY A 115 -11.57 24.59 -12.96
N LYS A 116 -11.98 24.20 -11.75
CA LYS A 116 -11.09 23.59 -10.77
C LYS A 116 -10.80 22.15 -11.17
N ARG A 117 -9.54 21.73 -10.98
CA ARG A 117 -9.05 20.38 -11.30
C ARG A 117 -9.09 19.49 -10.05
N LEU A 118 -9.57 18.27 -10.21
CA LEU A 118 -9.45 17.17 -9.24
C LEU A 118 -8.76 16.00 -9.95
N ILE A 119 -7.75 15.43 -9.31
CA ILE A 119 -7.09 14.21 -9.80
C ILE A 119 -7.55 13.04 -8.95
N VAL A 120 -7.98 11.95 -9.57
CA VAL A 120 -8.41 10.73 -8.87
C VAL A 120 -7.51 9.58 -9.30
N TYR A 121 -6.81 9.00 -8.32
CA TYR A 121 -5.90 7.88 -8.53
C TYR A 121 -6.59 6.56 -8.25
N GLU A 122 -6.52 5.60 -9.15
CA GLU A 122 -6.80 4.20 -8.84
C GLU A 122 -5.71 3.62 -7.93
N GLY A 123 -6.07 2.62 -7.15
CA GLY A 123 -5.15 1.97 -6.23
C GLY A 123 -5.82 0.84 -5.47
N PHE A 124 -5.25 0.50 -4.33
CA PHE A 124 -5.78 -0.56 -3.48
C PHE A 124 -5.42 -0.33 -2.02
N SER A 125 -6.27 -0.88 -1.14
CA SER A 125 -5.87 -1.22 0.23
C SER A 125 -5.35 -2.66 0.25
N TYR A 126 -4.32 -2.93 1.05
CA TYR A 126 -3.70 -4.25 1.12
C TYR A 126 -3.45 -4.72 2.55
N TRP A 127 -3.49 -6.03 2.77
CA TRP A 127 -3.04 -6.64 4.01
C TRP A 127 -2.53 -8.05 3.77
N LEU A 128 -1.65 -8.49 4.68
CA LEU A 128 -1.17 -9.85 4.79
C LEU A 128 -1.93 -10.59 5.87
N GLU A 129 -2.40 -11.79 5.56
CA GLU A 129 -3.11 -12.69 6.48
C GLU A 129 -2.80 -14.15 6.14
N PHE A 130 -3.06 -15.06 7.09
CA PHE A 130 -2.98 -16.50 6.84
C PHE A 130 -4.38 -17.04 6.53
N LEU A 131 -4.55 -17.67 5.37
CA LEU A 131 -5.78 -18.36 4.98
C LEU A 131 -5.42 -19.80 4.63
N GLY A 132 -6.03 -20.78 5.29
CA GLY A 132 -5.74 -22.19 5.04
C GLY A 132 -4.30 -22.62 5.31
N GLY A 133 -3.56 -21.88 6.16
CA GLY A 133 -2.13 -22.11 6.43
C GLY A 133 -1.19 -21.41 5.45
N GLU A 134 -1.71 -20.76 4.41
CA GLU A 134 -0.92 -20.04 3.41
C GLU A 134 -0.90 -18.53 3.71
N LEU A 135 0.23 -17.89 3.45
CA LEU A 135 0.34 -16.44 3.56
C LEU A 135 -0.25 -15.78 2.31
N VAL A 136 -1.31 -14.99 2.49
CA VAL A 136 -2.04 -14.33 1.41
C VAL A 136 -1.84 -12.81 1.48
N LEU A 137 -1.56 -12.20 0.32
CA LEU A 137 -1.63 -10.75 0.12
C LEU A 137 -2.97 -10.38 -0.50
N THR A 138 -3.88 -9.86 0.32
CA THR A 138 -5.20 -9.43 -0.14
C THR A 138 -5.13 -7.99 -0.66
N LEU A 139 -5.65 -7.76 -1.87
CA LEU A 139 -5.74 -6.44 -2.50
C LEU A 139 -7.22 -6.06 -2.73
N LEU A 140 -7.65 -4.94 -2.17
CA LEU A 140 -9.00 -4.40 -2.34
C LEU A 140 -8.95 -3.06 -3.08
N PRO A 141 -9.64 -2.90 -4.23
CA PRO A 141 -9.54 -1.70 -5.05
C PRO A 141 -10.03 -0.45 -4.30
N ARG A 142 -9.30 0.65 -4.46
CA ARG A 142 -9.57 1.96 -3.86
C ARG A 142 -9.35 3.06 -4.89
N VAL A 143 -9.98 4.20 -4.65
CA VAL A 143 -9.70 5.44 -5.39
C VAL A 143 -9.33 6.55 -4.42
N LYS A 144 -8.37 7.41 -4.80
CA LYS A 144 -7.95 8.56 -3.99
C LYS A 144 -8.16 9.87 -4.73
N PRO A 145 -9.10 10.71 -4.30
CA PRO A 145 -9.26 12.05 -4.83
C PRO A 145 -8.26 13.02 -4.19
N VAL A 146 -7.57 13.78 -5.05
CA VAL A 146 -6.53 14.72 -4.71
C VAL A 146 -6.81 16.05 -5.39
N LEU A 147 -6.88 17.11 -4.57
CA LEU A 147 -6.93 18.49 -5.03
C LEU A 147 -5.50 19.02 -5.14
N PRO A 148 -5.01 19.31 -6.35
CA PRO A 148 -3.70 19.88 -6.52
C PRO A 148 -3.70 21.35 -6.07
N SER A 149 -2.64 21.79 -5.39
CA SER A 149 -2.47 23.20 -5.00
C SER A 149 -2.07 24.09 -6.18
N SER A 150 -1.54 23.47 -7.26
CA SER A 150 -1.18 24.12 -8.52
C SER A 150 -1.81 23.37 -9.69
N LEU A 151 -2.30 24.10 -10.70
CA LEU A 151 -2.79 23.51 -11.94
C LEU A 151 -1.74 22.65 -12.65
N ARG A 152 -0.44 22.89 -12.39
CA ARG A 152 0.69 22.17 -12.97
C ARG A 152 1.16 20.96 -12.18
N LEU A 153 0.49 20.58 -11.08
CA LEU A 153 0.92 19.46 -10.25
C LEU A 153 1.12 18.20 -11.11
N GLN A 154 2.36 17.73 -11.14
CA GLN A 154 2.73 16.51 -11.82
C GLN A 154 2.68 15.32 -10.85
N PRO A 155 2.43 14.10 -11.36
CA PRO A 155 2.51 12.86 -10.58
C PRO A 155 3.76 12.76 -9.68
N GLU A 156 4.89 13.28 -10.15
CA GLU A 156 6.21 13.32 -9.51
C GLU A 156 6.25 14.25 -8.28
N ASP A 157 5.49 15.33 -8.31
CA ASP A 157 5.39 16.26 -7.16
C ASP A 157 4.69 15.60 -5.97
N ILE A 158 3.83 14.62 -6.25
CA ILE A 158 3.14 13.82 -5.23
C ILE A 158 4.10 12.80 -4.63
N LEU A 159 4.98 12.21 -5.43
CA LEU A 159 6.04 11.30 -4.97
C LEU A 159 7.03 12.02 -4.03
N ALA A 160 7.33 13.28 -4.30
CA ALA A 160 8.25 14.10 -3.50
C ALA A 160 7.66 14.58 -2.16
N ASN A 161 6.40 14.26 -1.84
CA ASN A 161 5.70 14.61 -0.59
C ASN A 161 5.81 16.11 -0.20
N LYS A 162 5.98 17.00 -1.18
CA LYS A 162 5.86 18.44 -0.95
C LYS A 162 4.39 18.75 -0.68
N ASN A 163 4.09 19.77 0.12
CA ASN A 163 2.74 20.25 0.50
C ASN A 163 1.86 20.72 -0.69
N ALA A 164 2.01 20.10 -1.86
CA ALA A 164 1.50 20.52 -3.15
C ALA A 164 0.08 19.98 -3.44
N PHE A 165 -0.56 19.30 -2.47
CA PHE A 165 -1.91 18.78 -2.65
C PHE A 165 -2.66 18.48 -1.35
N GLN A 166 -3.99 18.54 -1.42
CA GLN A 166 -4.89 18.18 -0.34
C GLN A 166 -5.69 16.93 -0.72
N VAL A 167 -5.80 15.96 0.20
CA VAL A 167 -6.73 14.83 0.01
C VAL A 167 -8.16 15.35 0.17
N ALA A 168 -9.00 15.12 -0.83
CA ALA A 168 -10.37 15.61 -0.82
C ALA A 168 -11.30 14.63 -0.11
N ASN A 169 -11.74 14.95 1.11
CA ASN A 169 -12.76 14.16 1.79
C ASN A 169 -14.16 14.44 1.19
N PRO A 170 -15.18 13.58 1.47
CA PRO A 170 -16.52 13.75 0.90
C PRO A 170 -17.18 15.12 1.17
N PRO A 171 -17.04 15.75 2.36
CA PRO A 171 -17.50 17.11 2.57
C PRO A 171 -16.85 18.14 1.64
N LEU A 172 -15.52 18.08 1.47
CA LEU A 172 -14.79 19.00 0.60
C LEU A 172 -15.14 18.78 -0.87
N MET A 173 -15.28 17.53 -1.32
CA MET A 173 -15.71 17.21 -2.69
C MET A 173 -17.11 17.75 -3.00
N ARG A 174 -18.05 17.69 -2.03
CA ARG A 174 -19.38 18.30 -2.14
C ARG A 174 -19.30 19.81 -2.28
N ARG A 175 -18.58 20.48 -1.38
CA ARG A 175 -18.40 21.94 -1.41
C ARG A 175 -17.76 22.42 -2.72
N MET A 176 -16.84 21.62 -3.25
CA MET A 176 -16.11 21.94 -4.48
C MET A 176 -16.82 21.50 -5.77
N GLY A 177 -18.01 20.90 -5.69
CA GLY A 177 -18.79 20.52 -6.87
C GLY A 177 -18.23 19.34 -7.67
N PHE A 178 -17.48 18.43 -7.04
CA PHE A 178 -16.92 17.24 -7.71
C PHE A 178 -17.69 15.94 -7.43
N SER A 179 -18.70 15.98 -6.56
CA SER A 179 -19.35 14.76 -6.04
C SER A 179 -19.92 13.84 -7.11
N LYS A 180 -20.55 14.40 -8.16
CA LYS A 180 -21.20 13.61 -9.22
C LYS A 180 -20.15 12.86 -10.03
N GLN A 181 -19.16 13.58 -10.55
CA GLN A 181 -18.07 13.04 -11.36
C GLN A 181 -17.20 12.06 -10.58
N PHE A 182 -16.92 12.35 -9.30
CA PHE A 182 -16.16 11.42 -8.45
C PHE A 182 -16.93 10.11 -8.19
N ARG A 183 -18.25 10.18 -7.99
CA ARG A 183 -19.08 8.98 -7.77
C ARG A 183 -19.05 8.03 -8.95
N GLU A 184 -19.05 8.53 -10.19
CA GLU A 184 -18.96 7.69 -11.39
C GLU A 184 -17.66 6.86 -11.43
N ILE A 185 -16.56 7.42 -10.92
CA ILE A 185 -15.28 6.71 -10.82
C ILE A 185 -15.27 5.76 -9.62
N ALA A 186 -15.70 6.23 -8.45
CA ALA A 186 -15.64 5.47 -7.20
C ALA A 186 -16.63 4.29 -7.15
N LEU A 187 -17.81 4.48 -7.73
CA LEU A 187 -18.91 3.50 -7.75
C LEU A 187 -19.02 2.77 -9.09
N LYS A 188 -17.92 2.68 -9.83
CA LYS A 188 -17.88 1.93 -11.09
C LYS A 188 -18.36 0.47 -10.90
N PRO A 189 -18.98 -0.15 -11.91
CA PRO A 189 -19.43 -1.54 -11.82
C PRO A 189 -18.31 -2.53 -11.46
N ASN A 190 -18.68 -3.68 -10.88
CA ASN A 190 -17.72 -4.67 -10.39
C ASN A 190 -16.80 -5.22 -11.51
N HIS A 191 -17.29 -5.39 -12.73
CA HIS A 191 -16.45 -5.79 -13.86
C HIS A 191 -15.34 -4.76 -14.13
N LYS A 192 -15.65 -3.46 -14.11
CA LYS A 192 -14.63 -2.40 -14.27
C LYS A 192 -13.64 -2.37 -13.11
N LYS A 193 -14.09 -2.63 -11.87
CA LYS A 193 -13.18 -2.75 -10.72
C LYS A 193 -12.23 -3.94 -10.88
N ARG A 194 -12.73 -5.06 -11.39
CA ARG A 194 -11.93 -6.26 -11.69
C ARG A 194 -10.88 -5.98 -12.77
N ASP A 195 -11.25 -5.25 -13.83
CA ASP A 195 -10.31 -4.87 -14.89
C ASP A 195 -9.19 -3.96 -14.36
N VAL A 196 -9.52 -3.00 -13.50
CA VAL A 196 -8.52 -2.16 -12.82
C VAL A 196 -7.62 -3.01 -11.92
N LEU A 197 -8.16 -3.96 -11.17
CA LEU A 197 -7.35 -4.84 -10.31
C LEU A 197 -6.43 -5.75 -11.13
N LYS A 198 -6.90 -6.29 -12.27
CA LYS A 198 -6.07 -7.05 -13.21
C LYS A 198 -4.93 -6.20 -13.77
N ALA A 199 -5.22 -4.96 -14.15
CA ALA A 199 -4.20 -4.01 -14.60
C ALA A 199 -3.15 -3.73 -13.50
N ILE A 200 -3.60 -3.54 -12.25
CA ILE A 200 -2.72 -3.37 -11.08
C ILE A 200 -1.83 -4.59 -10.88
N VAL A 201 -2.40 -5.79 -10.85
CA VAL A 201 -1.64 -7.05 -10.67
C VAL A 201 -0.60 -7.20 -11.77
N LYS A 202 -0.97 -6.91 -13.02
CA LYS A 202 -0.06 -6.99 -14.17
C LYS A 202 1.03 -5.92 -14.13
N LEU A 203 0.75 -4.74 -13.59
CA LEU A 203 1.77 -3.71 -13.33
C LEU A 203 2.76 -4.17 -12.26
N LEU A 204 2.26 -4.78 -11.18
CA LEU A 204 3.10 -5.32 -10.12
C LEU A 204 3.99 -6.46 -10.67
N SER A 205 3.43 -7.45 -11.35
CA SER A 205 4.19 -8.58 -11.92
C SER A 205 5.12 -8.22 -13.08
N GLY A 206 5.06 -6.98 -13.59
CA GLY A 206 5.77 -6.59 -14.81
C GLY A 206 5.33 -7.38 -16.04
N GLY A 207 4.07 -7.84 -16.07
CA GLY A 207 3.53 -8.67 -17.15
C GLY A 207 3.70 -10.17 -16.96
N LYS A 208 4.35 -10.63 -15.89
CA LYS A 208 4.56 -12.06 -15.59
C LYS A 208 3.35 -12.68 -14.89
N GLU A 209 3.34 -14.01 -14.82
CA GLU A 209 2.32 -14.78 -14.08
C GLU A 209 2.44 -14.57 -12.57
N GLU A 210 3.66 -14.44 -12.07
CA GLU A 210 3.97 -14.26 -10.65
C GLU A 210 4.38 -12.84 -10.30
N ILE A 211 4.05 -12.40 -9.08
CA ILE A 211 4.60 -11.18 -8.49
C ILE A 211 5.78 -11.59 -7.61
N ILE A 212 6.97 -11.11 -7.97
CA ILE A 212 8.20 -11.34 -7.17
C ILE A 212 8.52 -10.06 -6.40
N ILE A 213 8.28 -10.08 -5.09
CA ILE A 213 8.58 -8.97 -4.20
C ILE A 213 10.01 -9.16 -3.66
N PRO A 214 10.96 -8.28 -3.98
CA PRO A 214 12.29 -8.34 -3.38
C PRO A 214 12.20 -7.98 -1.90
N VAL A 215 12.91 -8.76 -1.08
CA VAL A 215 12.92 -8.58 0.38
C VAL A 215 14.38 -8.51 0.83
N GLY A 216 14.89 -7.30 1.00
CA GLY A 216 16.29 -7.07 1.37
C GLY A 216 17.27 -7.68 0.35
N ASN A 217 18.19 -8.51 0.86
CA ASN A 217 19.21 -9.23 0.12
C ASN A 217 18.88 -10.72 -0.14
N LEU A 218 17.63 -11.16 0.08
CA LEU A 218 17.27 -12.55 -0.14
C LEU A 218 17.46 -12.96 -1.61
N GLU A 219 18.10 -14.11 -1.84
CA GLU A 219 18.34 -14.67 -3.18
C GLU A 219 17.04 -14.93 -3.95
N ARG A 220 15.97 -15.25 -3.23
CA ARG A 220 14.61 -15.38 -3.77
C ARG A 220 13.68 -14.41 -3.04
N GLY A 221 13.00 -13.56 -3.81
CA GLY A 221 11.93 -12.71 -3.30
C GLY A 221 10.69 -13.52 -2.90
N ILE A 222 9.69 -12.85 -2.33
CA ILE A 222 8.38 -13.47 -2.09
C ILE A 222 7.69 -13.61 -3.44
N VAL A 223 7.39 -14.84 -3.82
CA VAL A 223 6.62 -15.18 -5.01
C VAL A 223 5.15 -15.24 -4.61
N LEU A 224 4.30 -14.50 -5.32
CA LEU A 224 2.86 -14.54 -5.14
C LEU A 224 2.18 -14.90 -6.46
N GLU A 225 1.30 -15.89 -6.40
CA GLU A 225 0.41 -16.27 -7.49
C GLU A 225 -0.93 -15.52 -7.36
N PRO A 226 -1.31 -14.69 -8.33
CA PRO A 226 -2.52 -13.88 -8.22
C PRO A 226 -3.79 -14.72 -8.48
N SER A 227 -4.70 -14.72 -7.52
CA SER A 227 -6.05 -15.25 -7.67
C SER A 227 -7.11 -14.14 -7.53
N PHE A 228 -8.20 -14.24 -8.31
CA PHE A 228 -9.29 -13.25 -8.27
C PHE A 228 -10.55 -13.90 -7.70
N ILE A 229 -10.89 -13.54 -6.47
CA ILE A 229 -12.14 -13.96 -5.83
C ILE A 229 -13.26 -13.04 -6.30
N ALA A 230 -14.28 -13.61 -6.95
CA ALA A 230 -15.52 -12.91 -7.22
C ALA A 230 -16.44 -13.07 -6.00
N VAL A 231 -16.79 -11.97 -5.34
CA VAL A 231 -17.87 -11.99 -4.34
C VAL A 231 -19.18 -11.85 -5.11
N GLU A 232 -19.93 -12.95 -5.21
CA GLU A 232 -21.30 -12.91 -5.71
C GLU A 232 -22.16 -12.10 -4.73
N LYS A 233 -22.90 -11.13 -5.26
CA LYS A 233 -23.79 -10.30 -4.44
C LYS A 233 -25.03 -11.12 -4.14
N MET A 234 -25.11 -11.71 -2.96
CA MET A 234 -26.37 -12.22 -2.43
C MET A 234 -27.12 -11.04 -1.82
N GLU A 235 -28.10 -10.50 -2.55
CA GLU A 235 -29.09 -9.60 -1.96
C GLU A 235 -29.99 -10.45 -1.05
N VAL A 236 -29.71 -10.42 0.24
CA VAL A 236 -30.60 -10.98 1.25
C VAL A 236 -31.58 -9.89 1.62
N ASP A 237 -32.80 -9.97 1.09
CA ASP A 237 -33.91 -9.18 1.60
C ASP A 237 -34.26 -9.70 2.99
N PHE A 238 -33.79 -9.00 4.01
CA PHE A 238 -34.30 -9.17 5.37
C PHE A 238 -35.70 -8.56 5.40
N TYR A 239 -36.70 -9.31 4.93
CA TYR A 239 -38.09 -8.98 5.23
C TYR A 239 -38.25 -9.08 6.75
N ALA A 240 -38.36 -7.92 7.40
CA ALA A 240 -38.93 -7.84 8.74
C ALA A 240 -40.32 -8.48 8.63
N GLY A 241 -40.48 -9.67 9.20
CA GLY A 241 -41.73 -10.41 9.16
C GLY A 241 -42.86 -9.48 9.57
N GLN A 242 -43.83 -9.32 8.67
CA GLN A 242 -45.14 -8.84 9.06
C GLN A 242 -45.66 -9.80 10.11
N SER A 243 -45.68 -9.35 11.37
CA SER A 243 -46.49 -9.97 12.41
C SER A 243 -47.94 -9.66 12.10
N ASN A 244 -48.54 -10.46 11.21
CA ASN A 244 -49.98 -10.63 11.17
C ASN A 244 -50.37 -11.59 12.29
N ARG A 245 -51.16 -11.07 13.25
CA ARG A 245 -52.31 -11.69 13.95
C ARG A 245 -52.64 -10.78 15.15
N MET A 246 -53.80 -10.10 15.18
CA MET A 246 -55.13 -10.65 15.53
C MET A 246 -55.01 -11.44 16.84
N GLU A 247 -55.52 -11.01 17.98
CA GLU A 247 -56.81 -10.36 18.31
C GLU A 247 -56.67 -9.30 19.41
#